data_AF-A0A2D6YRR1-F1
#
_entry.id   AF-A0A2D6YRR1-F1
#
_cell.length_a   1.000
_cell.length_b   1.000
_cell.length_c   1.000
_cell.angle_alpha   90.00
_cell.angle_beta   90.00
_cell.angle_gamma   90.00
#
_symmetry.space_group_name_H-M   'P 1'
#
loop_
_entity.id
_entity.type
_entity.pdbx_description
1 polymer ?
#
loop_
_entity_poly.entity_id
_entity_poly.type
_entity_poly.pdbx_seq_one_letter_code
_entity_poly.pdbx_strand_id
1 'polypeptide(L)'
;MSLPIASLLALLFVLAPPAPPGTDDRPVDPESSAPPRITPAPVIKSLARLQEAERIRVSLPARRFRLDEVLLVLGPLGGLRIDADWAALETIGILRTETVDVDARPGSIMTVLEQVLAAIGGGYERPIIDGTPDGLRVTARATTAGSGGPVLHPVADLIESTPLLAAETDTPPRFADTTELADLIRDVVARDDWYEVGGSIGRIRIRPGALLVVAPAFIQLEVARLLEALRIQRPDRIECSISIVGMPMAAVERIRLAHPPDSPTAIAAIRRAPDATPRFEALADLVPGRRTSVSATHDGIAISLELDPRWDPAGHVLRCRIRGTFSVTGSGPLDDRTIETDLELRLPAAGVVVVLPATGSQPPLSLLLTTRVK
;
A
#
# COMPACT_ATOMS: atom_id res chain seq x y z
N MET A 1 -46.60 80.70 -10.32
CA MET A 1 -47.22 79.84 -9.30
C MET A 1 -46.72 78.41 -9.54
N SER A 2 -46.39 77.72 -8.45
CA SER A 2 -45.48 76.57 -8.34
C SER A 2 -46.06 75.23 -8.84
N LEU A 3 -45.16 74.37 -9.36
CA LEU A 3 -45.23 72.91 -9.69
C LEU A 3 -45.83 72.02 -8.55
N PRO A 4 -46.10 70.68 -8.69
CA PRO A 4 -45.37 69.66 -9.50
C PRO A 4 -46.07 68.33 -9.98
N ILE A 5 -45.28 67.51 -10.70
CA ILE A 5 -45.17 66.00 -10.71
C ILE A 5 -46.20 65.08 -11.45
N ALA A 6 -45.63 64.35 -12.43
CA ALA A 6 -45.76 62.94 -12.88
C ALA A 6 -47.14 62.25 -13.05
N SER A 7 -47.37 61.65 -14.23
CA SER A 7 -47.09 60.22 -14.46
C SER A 7 -47.59 59.75 -15.84
N LEU A 8 -46.74 58.99 -16.51
CA LEU A 8 -46.92 58.40 -17.84
C LEU A 8 -47.78 57.13 -17.75
N LEU A 9 -48.79 56.99 -18.61
CA LEU A 9 -49.54 55.75 -18.83
C LEU A 9 -49.92 55.68 -20.30
N ALA A 10 -49.32 54.77 -21.06
CA ALA A 10 -49.75 54.47 -22.42
C ALA A 10 -49.56 52.98 -22.72
N LEU A 11 -50.70 52.33 -22.95
CA LEU A 11 -50.89 51.04 -23.60
C LEU A 11 -50.13 50.97 -24.93
N LEU A 12 -49.54 49.81 -25.25
CA LEU A 12 -49.36 49.36 -26.63
C LEU A 12 -49.42 47.81 -26.69
N PHE A 13 -50.35 47.31 -27.50
CA PHE A 13 -50.39 45.96 -28.05
C PHE A 13 -49.13 45.71 -28.90
N VAL A 14 -48.42 44.57 -28.74
CA VAL A 14 -47.74 43.87 -29.84
C VAL A 14 -47.66 42.36 -29.54
N LEU A 15 -47.89 41.59 -30.60
CA LEU A 15 -47.93 40.13 -30.75
C LEU A 15 -46.71 39.37 -30.18
N ALA A 16 -46.99 38.13 -29.77
CA ALA A 16 -46.01 37.11 -29.41
C ALA A 16 -45.14 36.65 -30.60
N PRO A 17 -43.83 36.40 -30.39
CA PRO A 17 -43.02 35.47 -31.17
C PRO A 17 -42.84 34.11 -30.42
N PRO A 18 -42.43 33.05 -31.14
CA PRO A 18 -42.63 31.65 -30.72
C PRO A 18 -41.62 31.15 -29.68
N ALA A 19 -42.02 30.10 -28.97
CA ALA A 19 -41.32 29.51 -27.84
C ALA A 19 -39.89 29.02 -28.16
N PRO A 20 -38.91 29.25 -27.28
CA PRO A 20 -37.63 28.54 -27.30
C PRO A 20 -37.76 27.11 -26.73
N PRO A 21 -36.89 26.17 -27.14
CA PRO A 21 -36.98 24.76 -26.77
C PRO A 21 -36.72 24.54 -25.27
N GLY A 22 -37.50 23.63 -24.69
CA GLY A 22 -37.55 23.36 -23.25
C GLY A 22 -36.19 23.03 -22.64
N THR A 23 -35.84 23.81 -21.63
CA THR A 23 -34.85 23.46 -20.61
C THR A 23 -35.35 22.21 -19.88
N ASP A 24 -34.59 21.12 -20.02
CA ASP A 24 -34.68 19.92 -19.19
C ASP A 24 -34.28 20.32 -17.75
N ASP A 25 -35.27 20.80 -16.98
CA ASP A 25 -35.16 21.01 -15.53
C ASP A 25 -35.04 19.65 -14.85
N ARG A 26 -33.84 19.07 -14.92
CA ARG A 26 -33.44 18.03 -13.97
C ARG A 26 -32.96 18.72 -12.71
N PRO A 27 -33.50 18.38 -11.53
CA PRO A 27 -32.95 18.88 -10.28
C PRO A 27 -31.50 18.44 -10.18
N VAL A 28 -30.60 19.40 -10.04
CA VAL A 28 -29.20 19.16 -9.68
C VAL A 28 -29.23 18.53 -8.29
N ASP A 29 -28.94 17.23 -8.23
CA ASP A 29 -28.75 16.52 -6.97
C ASP A 29 -27.70 17.31 -6.15
N PRO A 30 -27.96 17.62 -4.87
CA PRO A 30 -26.96 18.24 -4.02
C PRO A 30 -25.79 17.26 -3.93
N GLU A 31 -24.63 17.69 -4.46
CA GLU A 31 -23.37 17.00 -4.31
C GLU A 31 -23.24 16.51 -2.88
N SER A 32 -23.25 15.19 -2.75
CA SER A 32 -22.94 14.44 -1.55
C SER A 32 -21.75 15.11 -0.86
N SER A 33 -21.99 15.68 0.32
CA SER A 33 -20.99 16.27 1.20
C SER A 33 -20.10 15.16 1.76
N ALA A 34 -19.30 14.54 0.90
CA ALA A 34 -18.15 13.79 1.33
C ALA A 34 -17.15 14.80 1.93
N PRO A 35 -16.52 14.50 3.07
CA PRO A 35 -15.47 15.36 3.61
C PRO A 35 -14.42 15.60 2.53
N PRO A 36 -13.83 16.82 2.44
CA PRO A 36 -12.86 17.13 1.41
C PRO A 36 -11.74 16.09 1.46
N ARG A 37 -11.50 15.41 0.33
CA ARG A 37 -10.33 14.54 0.18
C ARG A 37 -9.11 15.44 0.27
N ILE A 38 -8.39 15.35 1.39
CA ILE A 38 -7.24 16.21 1.71
C ILE A 38 -6.11 16.03 0.68
N THR A 39 -6.03 14.86 0.05
CA THR A 39 -5.05 14.55 -1.00
C THR A 39 -5.63 14.79 -2.40
N PRO A 40 -5.05 15.70 -3.21
CA PRO A 40 -5.51 15.96 -4.57
C PRO A 40 -5.36 14.74 -5.49
N ALA A 41 -6.32 14.54 -6.39
CA ALA A 41 -6.32 13.42 -7.34
C ALA A 41 -5.03 13.31 -8.20
N PRO A 42 -4.41 14.41 -8.67
CA PRO A 42 -3.15 14.33 -9.41
C PRO A 42 -2.02 13.67 -8.60
N VAL A 43 -1.91 13.97 -7.29
CA VAL A 43 -0.88 13.42 -6.41
C VAL A 43 -1.07 11.92 -6.22
N ILE A 44 -2.33 11.48 -6.05
CA ILE A 44 -2.67 10.05 -5.95
C ILE A 44 -2.26 9.30 -7.22
N LYS A 45 -2.54 9.88 -8.40
CA LYS A 45 -2.13 9.29 -9.67
C LYS A 45 -0.61 9.22 -9.79
N SER A 46 0.11 10.31 -9.49
CA SER A 46 1.58 10.34 -9.50
C SER A 46 2.20 9.26 -8.61
N LEU A 47 1.69 9.11 -7.38
CA LEU A 47 2.12 8.06 -6.45
C LEU A 47 1.85 6.66 -6.99
N ALA A 48 0.65 6.43 -7.55
CA ALA A 48 0.29 5.14 -8.14
C ALA A 48 1.23 4.77 -9.30
N ARG A 49 1.67 5.74 -10.12
CA ARG A 49 2.62 5.50 -11.23
C ARG A 49 4.00 5.09 -10.74
N LEU A 50 4.50 5.71 -9.68
CA LEU A 50 5.76 5.29 -9.07
C LEU A 50 5.65 3.86 -8.50
N GLN A 51 4.57 3.57 -7.79
CA GLN A 51 4.31 2.21 -7.26
C GLN A 51 4.14 1.16 -8.36
N GLU A 52 3.52 1.53 -9.50
CA GLU A 52 3.38 0.66 -10.66
C GLU A 52 4.75 0.36 -11.29
N ALA A 53 5.61 1.37 -11.44
CA ALA A 53 6.97 1.22 -11.97
C ALA A 53 7.85 0.26 -11.15
N GLU A 54 7.63 0.15 -9.85
CA GLU A 54 8.35 -0.79 -8.97
C GLU A 54 7.93 -2.25 -9.17
N ARG A 55 6.70 -2.46 -9.65
CA ARG A 55 6.11 -3.79 -9.83
C ARG A 55 6.37 -4.34 -11.21
N ILE A 56 6.37 -3.49 -12.23
CA ILE A 56 6.54 -3.92 -13.63
C ILE A 56 8.00 -4.33 -13.84
N ARG A 57 8.17 -5.59 -14.26
CA ARG A 57 9.49 -6.15 -14.58
C ARG A 57 9.80 -5.95 -16.05
N VAL A 58 10.96 -5.37 -16.32
CA VAL A 58 11.49 -5.11 -17.66
C VAL A 58 12.92 -5.60 -17.75
N SER A 59 13.37 -5.89 -18.96
CA SER A 59 14.76 -6.21 -19.26
C SER A 59 15.15 -5.47 -20.52
N LEU A 60 16.15 -4.61 -20.42
CA LEU A 60 16.77 -3.99 -21.60
C LEU A 60 17.77 -4.97 -22.22
N PRO A 61 17.96 -4.95 -23.55
CA PRO A 61 18.98 -5.77 -24.18
C PRO A 61 20.39 -5.27 -23.83
N ALA A 62 21.37 -6.18 -23.72
CA ALA A 62 22.73 -5.83 -23.32
C ALA A 62 23.45 -5.11 -24.46
N ARG A 63 23.46 -3.78 -24.43
CA ARG A 63 24.17 -2.94 -25.38
C ARG A 63 24.32 -1.51 -24.84
N ARG A 64 25.12 -0.72 -25.54
CA ARG A 64 25.21 0.71 -25.34
C ARG A 64 23.96 1.39 -25.91
N PHE A 65 23.34 2.24 -25.11
CA PHE A 65 22.20 3.08 -25.50
C PHE A 65 22.52 4.54 -25.27
N ARG A 66 21.86 5.43 -26.01
CA ARG A 66 21.73 6.83 -25.58
C ARG A 66 20.65 6.95 -24.51
N LEU A 67 20.78 7.91 -23.60
CA LEU A 67 19.81 8.12 -22.52
C LEU A 67 18.38 8.34 -23.06
N ASP A 68 18.23 9.17 -24.09
CA ASP A 68 16.93 9.39 -24.73
C ASP A 68 16.32 8.10 -25.30
N GLU A 69 17.14 7.28 -25.98
CA GLU A 69 16.73 5.96 -26.48
C GLU A 69 16.32 5.02 -25.36
N VAL A 70 17.01 5.01 -24.22
CA VAL A 70 16.65 4.18 -23.06
C VAL A 70 15.23 4.50 -22.60
N LEU A 71 14.91 5.78 -22.40
CA LEU A 71 13.58 6.21 -21.94
C LEU A 71 12.48 5.82 -22.96
N LEU A 72 12.79 5.99 -24.25
CA LEU A 72 11.89 5.68 -25.37
C LEU A 72 11.62 4.17 -25.50
N VAL A 73 12.59 3.32 -25.14
CA VAL A 73 12.43 1.85 -25.15
C VAL A 73 11.75 1.35 -23.87
N LEU A 74 12.11 1.91 -22.71
CA LEU A 74 11.55 1.48 -21.42
C LEU A 74 10.05 1.74 -21.30
N GLY A 75 9.57 2.87 -21.83
CA GLY A 75 8.16 3.24 -21.72
C GLY A 75 7.21 2.18 -22.31
N PRO A 76 7.37 1.82 -23.61
CA PRO A 76 6.58 0.77 -24.24
C PRO A 76 6.74 -0.61 -23.60
N LEU A 77 7.95 -1.00 -23.17
CA LEU A 77 8.17 -2.27 -22.48
C LEU A 77 7.42 -2.33 -21.15
N GLY A 78 7.32 -1.19 -20.47
CA GLY A 78 6.67 -1.04 -19.19
C GLY A 78 5.19 -0.68 -19.23
N GLY A 79 4.62 -0.35 -20.40
CA GLY A 79 3.27 0.22 -20.49
C GLY A 79 3.10 1.56 -19.76
N LEU A 80 4.20 2.26 -19.46
CA LEU A 80 4.22 3.54 -18.75
C LEU A 80 4.82 4.62 -19.65
N ARG A 81 4.25 5.82 -19.63
CA ARG A 81 4.90 6.97 -20.24
C ARG A 81 6.09 7.38 -19.40
N ILE A 82 7.27 7.52 -20.01
CA ILE A 82 8.50 7.95 -19.33
C ILE A 82 9.05 9.14 -20.12
N ASP A 83 8.97 10.32 -19.51
CA ASP A 83 9.47 11.56 -20.09
C ASP A 83 10.69 12.07 -19.33
N ALA A 84 11.47 12.95 -19.95
CA ALA A 84 12.58 13.65 -19.29
C ALA A 84 12.39 15.16 -19.40
N ASP A 85 12.67 15.88 -18.30
CA ASP A 85 12.88 17.31 -18.31
C ASP A 85 14.30 17.63 -18.78
N TRP A 86 14.51 17.63 -20.10
CA TRP A 86 15.83 17.87 -20.66
C TRP A 86 16.40 19.23 -20.26
N ALA A 87 15.56 20.26 -20.12
CA ALA A 87 16.02 21.57 -19.70
C ALA A 87 16.59 21.51 -18.28
N ALA A 88 15.89 20.84 -17.35
CA ALA A 88 16.37 20.63 -16.00
C ALA A 88 17.65 19.77 -15.96
N LEU A 89 17.66 18.65 -16.69
CA LEU A 89 18.80 17.73 -16.73
C LEU A 89 20.07 18.37 -17.30
N GLU A 90 19.93 19.21 -18.33
CA GLU A 90 21.04 19.96 -18.92
C GLU A 90 21.66 20.93 -17.90
N THR A 91 20.87 21.50 -16.96
CA THR A 91 21.43 22.38 -15.90
C THR A 91 22.36 21.67 -14.92
N ILE A 92 22.16 20.37 -14.73
CA ILE A 92 23.04 19.52 -13.88
C ILE A 92 24.09 18.77 -14.70
N GLY A 93 24.24 19.13 -15.98
CA GLY A 93 25.27 18.61 -16.89
C GLY A 93 24.92 17.31 -17.60
N ILE A 94 23.66 16.85 -17.51
CA ILE A 94 23.21 15.61 -18.16
C ILE A 94 22.68 15.93 -19.55
N LEU A 95 23.26 15.28 -20.56
CA LEU A 95 22.92 15.50 -21.96
C LEU A 95 22.09 14.34 -22.51
N ARG A 96 21.16 14.65 -23.39
CA ARG A 96 20.27 13.67 -24.06
C ARG A 96 21.04 12.59 -24.82
N THR A 97 22.22 12.95 -25.31
CA THR A 97 23.11 12.10 -26.11
C THR A 97 24.10 11.30 -25.28
N GLU A 98 24.09 11.44 -23.95
CA GLU A 98 24.94 10.62 -23.09
C GLU A 98 24.60 9.15 -23.25
N THR A 99 25.63 8.32 -23.22
CA THR A 99 25.49 6.89 -23.48
C THR A 99 25.72 6.08 -22.22
N VAL A 100 24.91 5.04 -22.05
CA VAL A 100 25.01 4.09 -20.94
C VAL A 100 25.17 2.69 -21.50
N ASP A 101 26.10 1.95 -20.92
CA ASP A 101 26.21 0.51 -21.12
C ASP A 101 25.22 -0.18 -20.17
N VAL A 102 24.21 -0.84 -20.74
CA VAL A 102 23.18 -1.53 -19.97
C VAL A 102 23.48 -3.02 -19.95
N ASP A 103 23.57 -3.59 -18.75
CA ASP A 103 23.59 -5.04 -18.56
C ASP A 103 22.16 -5.57 -18.70
N ALA A 104 21.93 -6.67 -19.44
CA ALA A 104 20.60 -7.26 -19.69
C ALA A 104 19.96 -7.93 -18.46
N ARG A 105 20.11 -7.34 -17.28
CA ARG A 105 19.55 -7.86 -16.04
C ARG A 105 18.07 -7.46 -15.96
N PRO A 106 17.16 -8.41 -15.75
CA PRO A 106 15.77 -8.08 -15.50
C PRO A 106 15.65 -7.36 -14.15
N GLY A 107 14.83 -6.31 -14.11
CA GLY A 107 14.60 -5.49 -12.92
C GLY A 107 13.23 -4.81 -12.96
N SER A 108 12.87 -4.09 -11.89
CA SER A 108 11.73 -3.15 -12.00
C SER A 108 12.08 -2.00 -12.95
N ILE A 109 11.08 -1.33 -13.53
CA ILE A 109 11.33 -0.09 -14.29
C ILE A 109 12.09 0.91 -13.41
N MET A 110 11.71 1.05 -12.14
CA MET A 110 12.38 1.94 -11.20
C MET A 110 13.86 1.58 -11.04
N THR A 111 14.16 0.31 -10.77
CA THR A 111 15.54 -0.18 -10.58
C THR A 111 16.38 -0.02 -11.83
N VAL A 112 15.82 -0.29 -13.01
CA VAL A 112 16.54 -0.13 -14.28
C VAL A 112 16.82 1.35 -14.56
N LEU A 113 15.84 2.23 -14.34
CA LEU A 113 16.04 3.67 -14.46
C LEU A 113 17.09 4.18 -13.46
N GLU A 114 17.01 3.79 -12.19
CA GLU A 114 18.00 4.15 -11.16
C GLU A 114 19.41 3.71 -11.55
N GLN A 115 19.57 2.49 -12.09
CA GLN A 115 20.86 1.99 -12.57
C GLN A 115 21.39 2.79 -13.76
N VAL A 116 20.54 3.07 -14.73
CA VAL A 116 20.89 3.88 -15.91
C VAL A 116 21.30 5.29 -15.50
N LEU A 117 20.52 5.93 -14.63
CA LEU A 117 20.79 7.28 -14.16
C LEU A 117 22.02 7.35 -13.25
N ALA A 118 22.29 6.32 -12.45
CA ALA A 118 23.51 6.22 -11.65
C ALA A 118 24.78 6.12 -12.51
N ALA A 119 24.70 5.57 -13.73
CA ALA A 119 25.82 5.47 -14.66
C ALA A 119 26.17 6.81 -15.33
N ILE A 120 25.22 7.74 -15.40
CA ILE A 120 25.37 9.05 -16.05
C ILE A 120 25.65 10.16 -15.02
N GLY A 121 25.07 10.05 -13.83
CA GLY A 121 25.12 11.07 -12.76
C GLY A 121 26.46 11.16 -12.03
N GLY A 122 27.51 11.61 -12.73
CA GLY A 122 28.84 11.93 -12.17
C GLY A 122 29.02 13.39 -11.71
N GLY A 123 27.99 14.24 -11.87
CA GLY A 123 28.00 15.65 -11.48
C GLY A 123 27.72 15.90 -9.98
N TYR A 124 27.65 17.18 -9.59
CA TYR A 124 27.34 17.61 -8.21
C TYR A 124 25.92 17.26 -7.76
N GLU A 125 25.00 17.04 -8.70
CA GLU A 125 23.59 16.70 -8.45
C GLU A 125 23.21 15.45 -9.26
N ARG A 126 22.43 14.56 -8.66
CA ARG A 126 21.89 13.36 -9.34
C ARG A 126 20.48 13.64 -9.86
N PRO A 127 20.13 13.11 -11.04
CA PRO A 127 18.76 13.18 -11.53
C PRO A 127 17.86 12.32 -10.64
N ILE A 128 16.59 12.71 -10.57
CA ILE A 128 15.56 12.01 -9.81
C ILE A 128 14.44 11.53 -10.74
N ILE A 129 13.72 10.52 -10.29
CA ILE A 129 12.53 9.98 -10.96
C ILE A 129 11.33 10.43 -10.16
N ASP A 130 10.48 11.27 -10.73
CA ASP A 130 9.25 11.73 -10.10
C ASP A 130 8.01 11.18 -10.81
N GLY A 131 6.90 11.08 -10.08
CA GLY A 131 5.62 10.63 -10.59
C GLY A 131 4.83 11.80 -11.16
N THR A 132 4.28 11.63 -12.36
CA THR A 132 3.29 12.55 -12.94
C THR A 132 1.94 11.84 -13.09
N PRO A 133 0.82 12.57 -13.23
CA PRO A 133 -0.47 11.94 -13.47
C PRO A 133 -0.50 11.02 -14.71
N ASP A 134 0.37 11.31 -15.69
CA ASP A 134 0.44 10.62 -16.98
C ASP A 134 1.51 9.52 -17.05
N GLY A 135 2.44 9.47 -16.09
CA GLY A 135 3.56 8.51 -16.11
C GLY A 135 4.71 8.89 -15.17
N LEU A 136 5.93 8.62 -15.60
CA LEU A 136 7.16 8.96 -14.89
C LEU A 136 7.87 10.12 -15.57
N ARG A 137 8.57 10.95 -14.78
CA ARG A 137 9.40 12.03 -15.29
C ARG A 137 10.79 11.97 -14.66
N VAL A 138 11.82 11.94 -15.49
CA VAL A 138 13.22 12.11 -15.07
C VAL A 138 13.55 13.60 -15.08
N THR A 139 14.03 14.15 -13.96
CA THR A 139 14.32 15.59 -13.84
C THR A 139 15.47 15.86 -12.85
N ALA A 140 15.92 17.11 -12.77
CA ALA A 140 16.82 17.56 -11.71
C ALA A 140 16.04 17.86 -10.41
N ARG A 141 16.63 17.56 -9.26
CA ARG A 141 16.00 17.67 -7.94
C ARG A 141 15.53 19.09 -7.67
N ALA A 142 16.37 20.08 -7.98
CA ALA A 142 16.07 21.50 -7.78
C ALA A 142 14.77 21.97 -8.48
N THR A 143 14.40 21.36 -9.60
CA THR A 143 13.21 21.76 -10.38
C THR A 143 11.88 21.24 -9.82
N THR A 144 11.94 20.36 -8.81
CA THR A 144 10.73 19.84 -8.14
C THR A 144 10.27 20.70 -6.96
N ALA A 145 11.01 21.77 -6.65
CA ALA A 145 10.58 22.75 -5.65
C ALA A 145 9.20 23.32 -6.02
N GLY A 146 8.23 23.15 -5.11
CA GLY A 146 6.86 23.67 -5.29
C GLY A 146 5.94 22.87 -6.23
N SER A 147 6.41 21.78 -6.87
CA SER A 147 5.53 20.89 -7.67
C SER A 147 4.74 19.90 -6.81
N GLY A 148 5.10 19.78 -5.53
CA GLY A 148 4.53 18.85 -4.57
C GLY A 148 3.11 19.20 -4.11
N GLY A 149 2.27 18.19 -3.97
CA GLY A 149 0.94 18.33 -3.40
C GLY A 149 0.84 17.78 -1.97
N PRO A 150 -0.21 18.18 -1.21
CA PRO A 150 -0.45 17.67 0.13
C PRO A 150 -0.91 16.21 0.11
N VAL A 151 -0.34 15.40 1.00
CA VAL A 151 -0.77 14.03 1.32
C VAL A 151 -0.89 13.93 2.83
N LEU A 152 -2.01 13.39 3.30
CA LEU A 152 -2.21 13.06 4.71
C LEU A 152 -1.78 11.62 4.98
N HIS A 153 -0.78 11.43 5.83
CA HIS A 153 -0.31 10.14 6.31
C HIS A 153 -0.86 9.89 7.71
N PRO A 154 -1.77 8.92 7.92
CA PRO A 154 -2.18 8.55 9.27
C PRO A 154 -0.98 7.95 10.02
N VAL A 155 -0.79 8.34 11.27
CA VAL A 155 0.33 7.85 12.11
C VAL A 155 -0.10 7.56 13.56
N ALA A 156 -1.38 7.65 13.88
CA ALA A 156 -1.90 7.44 15.24
C ALA A 156 -1.51 6.06 15.81
N ASP A 157 -1.39 5.06 14.94
CA ASP A 157 -0.93 3.70 15.25
C ASP A 157 0.54 3.65 15.69
N LEU A 158 1.38 4.57 15.22
CA LEU A 158 2.81 4.62 15.54
C LEU A 158 3.12 5.39 16.82
N ILE A 159 2.15 6.15 17.37
CA ILE A 159 2.35 7.00 18.55
C ILE A 159 1.90 6.28 19.82
N GLU A 160 2.65 6.44 20.91
CA GLU A 160 2.27 5.98 22.23
C GLU A 160 1.00 6.71 22.72
N SER A 161 -0.11 5.97 22.82
CA SER A 161 -1.33 6.47 23.45
C SER A 161 -1.30 6.03 24.91
N THR A 162 -0.71 6.84 25.79
CA THR A 162 -0.68 6.54 27.23
C THR A 162 -2.11 6.53 27.80
N PRO A 163 -2.49 5.47 28.54
CA PRO A 163 -2.97 5.70 29.89
C PRO A 163 -1.96 5.10 30.86
N LEU A 164 -1.56 5.89 31.87
CA LEU A 164 -0.49 5.65 32.85
C LEU A 164 -0.73 4.44 33.79
N LEU A 165 -1.55 3.47 33.41
CA LEU A 165 -2.09 2.43 34.28
C LEU A 165 -2.12 1.04 33.59
N ALA A 166 -1.02 0.63 32.96
CA ALA A 166 -0.64 -0.78 32.72
C ALA A 166 0.61 -0.81 31.82
N ALA A 167 1.79 -0.57 32.39
CA ALA A 167 3.02 -0.92 31.70
C ALA A 167 3.18 -2.44 31.77
N GLU A 168 2.60 -3.17 30.80
CA GLU A 168 3.00 -4.55 30.53
C GLU A 168 4.40 -4.52 29.90
N THR A 169 5.34 -5.21 30.55
CA THR A 169 6.79 -5.03 30.47
C THR A 169 7.45 -5.51 29.16
N ASP A 170 6.70 -5.76 28.09
CA ASP A 170 7.22 -6.39 26.86
C ASP A 170 6.77 -5.69 25.56
N THR A 171 6.18 -4.49 25.65
CA THR A 171 5.81 -3.72 24.45
C THR A 171 7.03 -2.94 23.94
N PRO A 172 7.41 -3.05 22.66
CA PRO A 172 8.49 -2.23 22.10
C PRO A 172 8.15 -0.73 22.24
N PRO A 173 9.13 0.13 22.58
CA PRO A 173 8.88 1.56 22.79
C PRO A 173 8.33 2.19 21.50
N ARG A 174 7.22 2.92 21.62
CA ARG A 174 6.65 3.68 20.49
C ARG A 174 7.27 5.08 20.44
N PHE A 175 6.88 5.87 19.44
CA PHE A 175 7.23 7.29 19.43
C PHE A 175 6.43 7.99 20.52
N ALA A 176 7.09 8.83 21.30
CA ALA A 176 6.46 9.56 22.40
C ALA A 176 5.38 10.50 21.88
N ASP A 177 5.62 11.13 20.73
CA ASP A 177 4.65 11.98 20.05
C ASP A 177 4.86 12.04 18.53
N THR A 178 3.95 12.73 17.84
CA THR A 178 4.03 12.94 16.39
C THR A 178 5.19 13.85 15.96
N THR A 179 5.78 14.60 16.90
CA THR A 179 6.94 15.47 16.64
C THR A 179 8.19 14.63 16.45
N GLU A 180 8.44 13.66 17.32
CA GLU A 180 9.56 12.72 17.23
C GLU A 180 9.53 11.95 15.91
N LEU A 181 8.34 11.49 15.49
CA LEU A 181 8.16 10.83 14.20
C LEU A 181 8.42 11.77 13.01
N ALA A 182 7.98 13.04 13.11
CA ALA A 182 8.25 14.04 12.07
C ALA A 182 9.75 14.35 11.98
N ASP A 183 10.47 14.42 13.10
CA ASP A 183 11.92 14.63 13.16
C ASP A 183 12.66 13.45 12.52
N LEU A 184 12.28 12.21 12.84
CA LEU A 184 12.83 11.01 12.19
C LEU A 184 12.63 11.03 10.68
N ILE A 185 11.43 11.40 10.20
CA ILE A 185 11.17 11.50 8.76
C ILE A 185 12.09 12.55 8.13
N ARG A 186 12.29 13.70 8.78
CA ARG A 186 13.19 14.74 8.27
C ARG A 186 14.65 14.29 8.24
N ASP A 187 15.09 13.50 9.20
CA ASP A 187 16.48 13.03 9.26
C ASP A 187 16.79 11.92 8.25
N VAL A 188 15.81 11.06 7.96
CA VAL A 188 15.99 9.85 7.14
C VAL A 188 15.59 10.08 5.68
N VAL A 189 14.48 10.79 5.43
CA VAL A 189 13.95 11.01 4.08
C VAL A 189 14.41 12.37 3.59
N ALA A 190 15.14 12.42 2.48
CA ALA A 190 15.49 13.66 1.80
C ALA A 190 15.98 14.79 2.75
N ARG A 191 16.98 14.46 3.60
CA ARG A 191 17.38 15.28 4.75
C ARG A 191 17.49 16.77 4.48
N ASP A 192 18.14 17.16 3.39
CA ASP A 192 18.45 18.57 3.07
C ASP A 192 17.32 19.29 2.30
N ASP A 193 16.22 18.59 1.98
CA ASP A 193 15.16 19.09 1.09
C ASP A 193 14.00 19.75 1.83
N TRP A 194 13.93 19.61 3.15
CA TRP A 194 12.84 20.13 3.97
C TRP A 194 13.02 21.62 4.24
N TYR A 195 11.94 22.40 4.10
CA TYR A 195 11.94 23.84 4.39
C TYR A 195 12.43 24.16 5.80
N GLU A 196 12.15 23.29 6.77
CA GLU A 196 12.52 23.48 8.18
C GLU A 196 14.04 23.42 8.43
N VAL A 197 14.82 22.79 7.53
CA VAL A 197 16.29 22.73 7.62
C VAL A 197 17.00 23.60 6.57
N GLY A 198 16.25 24.47 5.88
CA GLY A 198 16.78 25.35 4.82
C GLY A 198 16.64 24.79 3.40
N GLY A 199 15.99 23.64 3.22
CA GLY A 199 15.61 23.10 1.93
C GLY A 199 14.46 23.87 1.27
N SER A 200 14.00 23.39 0.11
CA SER A 200 13.00 24.10 -0.71
C SER A 200 11.92 23.21 -1.33
N ILE A 201 11.90 21.91 -1.00
CA ILE A 201 11.10 20.92 -1.73
C ILE A 201 9.91 20.44 -0.90
N GLY A 202 10.14 20.12 0.37
CA GLY A 202 9.15 19.49 1.23
C GLY A 202 8.82 20.28 2.48
N ARG A 203 7.60 20.13 3.00
CA ARG A 203 7.26 20.53 4.38
C ARG A 203 6.44 19.45 5.08
N ILE A 204 6.55 19.39 6.41
CA ILE A 204 5.73 18.51 7.23
C ILE A 204 4.91 19.33 8.22
N ARG A 205 3.59 19.10 8.25
CA ARG A 205 2.69 19.70 9.24
C ARG A 205 2.04 18.62 10.09
N ILE A 206 2.15 18.76 11.40
CA ILE A 206 1.50 17.87 12.37
C ILE A 206 -0.01 18.15 12.39
N ARG A 207 -0.81 17.08 12.42
CA ARG A 207 -2.26 17.08 12.62
C ARG A 207 -2.62 16.04 13.68
N PRO A 208 -3.78 16.14 14.35
CA PRO A 208 -4.21 15.11 15.29
C PRO A 208 -4.23 13.72 14.63
N GLY A 209 -3.37 12.80 15.09
CA GLY A 209 -3.27 11.42 14.59
C GLY A 209 -2.69 11.26 13.17
N ALA A 210 -2.15 12.32 12.56
CA ALA A 210 -1.68 12.28 11.18
C ALA A 210 -0.58 13.31 10.87
N LEU A 211 0.20 13.06 9.83
CA LEU A 211 1.17 13.98 9.25
C LEU A 211 0.68 14.47 7.89
N LEU A 212 0.55 15.78 7.72
CA LEU A 212 0.29 16.40 6.43
C LEU A 212 1.63 16.76 5.78
N VAL A 213 2.04 15.97 4.80
CA VAL A 213 3.29 16.16 4.05
C VAL A 213 2.96 16.87 2.74
N VAL A 214 3.65 17.97 2.44
CA VAL A 214 3.55 18.67 1.16
C VAL A 214 4.91 18.53 0.48
N ALA A 215 4.99 17.67 -0.53
CA ALA A 215 6.24 17.32 -1.22
C ALA A 215 5.93 16.66 -2.59
N PRO A 216 6.91 16.59 -3.51
CA PRO A 216 6.80 15.83 -4.76
C PRO A 216 6.52 14.33 -4.53
N ALA A 217 6.06 13.63 -5.56
CA ALA A 217 5.54 12.27 -5.40
C ALA A 217 6.62 11.28 -4.97
N PHE A 218 7.87 11.45 -5.40
CA PHE A 218 8.97 10.59 -4.95
C PHE A 218 9.24 10.68 -3.44
N ILE A 219 9.25 11.90 -2.86
CA ILE A 219 9.39 12.09 -1.40
C ILE A 219 8.19 11.48 -0.68
N GLN A 220 6.98 11.71 -1.19
CA GLN A 220 5.76 11.14 -0.60
C GLN A 220 5.82 9.61 -0.54
N LEU A 221 6.39 8.97 -1.57
CA LEU A 221 6.59 7.53 -1.61
C LEU A 221 7.65 7.05 -0.62
N GLU A 222 8.77 7.77 -0.49
CA GLU A 222 9.79 7.48 0.52
C GLU A 222 9.24 7.61 1.94
N VAL A 223 8.46 8.66 2.24
CA VAL A 223 7.76 8.79 3.52
C VAL A 223 6.81 7.62 3.74
N ALA A 224 5.99 7.26 2.75
CA ALA A 224 5.07 6.13 2.88
C ALA A 224 5.81 4.81 3.14
N ARG A 225 6.95 4.58 2.48
CA ARG A 225 7.81 3.39 2.70
C ARG A 225 8.42 3.37 4.08
N LEU A 226 8.92 4.51 4.57
CA LEU A 226 9.47 4.60 5.93
C LEU A 226 8.38 4.29 6.96
N LEU A 227 7.19 4.89 6.82
CA LEU A 227 6.07 4.64 7.73
C LEU A 227 5.64 3.16 7.69
N GLU A 228 5.58 2.56 6.51
CA GLU A 228 5.31 1.13 6.36
C GLU A 228 6.39 0.26 7.03
N ALA A 229 7.67 0.60 6.85
CA ALA A 229 8.77 -0.09 7.50
C ALA A 229 8.68 0.00 9.04
N LEU A 230 8.31 1.15 9.57
CA LEU A 230 8.08 1.35 11.01
C LEU A 230 6.91 0.50 11.52
N ARG A 231 5.82 0.39 10.76
CA ARG A 231 4.68 -0.51 11.08
C ARG A 231 5.09 -1.98 11.07
N ILE A 232 5.90 -2.38 10.10
CA ILE A 232 6.41 -3.76 10.02
C ILE A 232 7.35 -4.05 11.19
N GLN A 233 8.17 -3.08 11.61
CA GLN A 233 9.05 -3.23 12.78
C GLN A 233 8.27 -3.34 14.10
N ARG A 234 7.05 -2.80 14.14
CA ARG A 234 6.22 -2.69 15.35
C ARG A 234 4.74 -2.94 15.01
N PRO A 235 4.36 -4.18 14.67
CA PRO A 235 2.99 -4.45 14.25
C PRO A 235 2.06 -4.41 15.45
N ASP A 236 1.28 -3.34 15.56
CA ASP A 236 0.24 -3.18 16.58
C ASP A 236 -0.92 -4.17 16.40
N ARG A 237 -1.29 -4.38 15.14
CA ARG A 237 -2.33 -5.30 14.72
C ARG A 237 -1.91 -6.01 13.46
N ILE A 238 -2.12 -7.31 13.46
CA ILE A 238 -1.88 -8.17 12.31
C ILE A 238 -3.20 -8.83 11.98
N GLU A 239 -3.74 -8.53 10.81
CA GLU A 239 -4.90 -9.22 10.30
C GLU A 239 -4.46 -10.63 9.88
N CYS A 240 -5.12 -11.64 10.44
CA CYS A 240 -4.91 -13.05 10.13
C CYS A 240 -6.18 -13.62 9.52
N SER A 241 -6.13 -13.97 8.23
CA SER A 241 -7.17 -14.76 7.59
C SER A 241 -6.85 -16.23 7.79
N ILE A 242 -7.81 -16.92 8.40
CA ILE A 242 -7.77 -18.34 8.74
C ILE A 242 -8.76 -19.05 7.84
N SER A 243 -8.34 -20.11 7.17
CA SER A 243 -9.25 -20.95 6.39
C SER A 243 -8.95 -22.41 6.56
N ILE A 244 -9.97 -23.23 6.47
CA ILE A 244 -9.81 -24.69 6.47
C ILE A 244 -10.40 -25.22 5.18
N VAL A 245 -9.62 -26.03 4.49
CA VAL A 245 -9.99 -26.64 3.22
C VAL A 245 -9.81 -28.15 3.33
N GLY A 246 -10.82 -28.91 2.93
CA GLY A 246 -10.71 -30.35 2.71
C GLY A 246 -10.11 -30.61 1.34
N MET A 247 -8.99 -31.32 1.31
CA MET A 247 -8.26 -31.64 0.07
C MET A 247 -7.28 -32.80 0.33
N PRO A 248 -7.01 -33.68 -0.66
CA PRO A 248 -6.03 -34.75 -0.48
C PRO A 248 -4.63 -34.23 -0.15
N MET A 249 -3.98 -34.81 0.85
CA MET A 249 -2.64 -34.40 1.31
C MET A 249 -1.61 -34.34 0.18
N ALA A 250 -1.61 -35.34 -0.72
CA ALA A 250 -0.69 -35.38 -1.86
C ALA A 250 -0.87 -34.21 -2.83
N ALA A 251 -2.09 -33.69 -2.97
CA ALA A 251 -2.36 -32.55 -3.83
C ALA A 251 -1.92 -31.24 -3.15
N VAL A 252 -2.11 -31.12 -1.82
CA VAL A 252 -1.65 -29.96 -1.04
C VAL A 252 -0.13 -29.87 -1.06
N GLU A 253 0.57 -30.97 -0.80
CA GLU A 253 2.04 -31.02 -0.84
C GLU A 253 2.60 -30.67 -2.21
N ARG A 254 1.94 -31.11 -3.30
CA ARG A 254 2.33 -30.73 -4.66
C ARG A 254 2.25 -29.22 -4.88
N ILE A 255 1.19 -28.58 -4.40
CA ILE A 255 1.06 -27.12 -4.51
C ILE A 255 2.10 -26.42 -3.63
N ARG A 256 2.34 -26.91 -2.40
CA ARG A 256 3.36 -26.34 -1.50
C ARG A 256 4.75 -26.39 -2.11
N LEU A 257 5.14 -27.51 -2.72
CA LEU A 257 6.45 -27.67 -3.37
C LEU A 257 6.63 -26.83 -4.63
N ALA A 258 5.52 -26.45 -5.29
CA ALA A 258 5.56 -25.62 -6.49
C ALA A 258 5.68 -24.11 -6.20
N HIS A 259 5.57 -23.69 -4.94
CA HIS A 259 5.60 -22.29 -4.53
C HIS A 259 6.70 -22.04 -3.48
N PRO A 260 7.18 -20.80 -3.33
CA PRO A 260 8.11 -20.48 -2.26
C PRO A 260 7.52 -20.80 -0.88
N PRO A 261 8.33 -21.25 0.09
CA PRO A 261 7.87 -21.45 1.46
C PRO A 261 7.31 -20.15 2.02
N ASP A 262 6.31 -20.29 2.89
CA ASP A 262 5.61 -19.19 3.58
C ASP A 262 4.95 -18.16 2.64
N SER A 263 4.74 -18.49 1.37
CA SER A 263 4.15 -17.57 0.40
C SER A 263 2.62 -17.60 0.43
N PRO A 264 1.95 -16.42 0.49
CA PRO A 264 0.49 -16.33 0.30
C PRO A 264 0.01 -16.90 -1.04
N THR A 265 0.89 -16.99 -2.03
CA THR A 265 0.56 -17.56 -3.36
C THR A 265 0.19 -19.03 -3.29
N ALA A 266 0.85 -19.82 -2.43
CA ALA A 266 0.50 -21.22 -2.22
C ALA A 266 -0.92 -21.37 -1.67
N ILE A 267 -1.31 -20.50 -0.72
CA ILE A 267 -2.66 -20.48 -0.15
C ILE A 267 -3.70 -20.12 -1.20
N ALA A 268 -3.42 -19.09 -2.01
CA ALA A 268 -4.31 -18.70 -3.10
C ALA A 268 -4.48 -19.84 -4.13
N ALA A 269 -3.40 -20.57 -4.43
CA ALA A 269 -3.43 -21.73 -5.32
C ALA A 269 -4.25 -22.90 -4.74
N ILE A 270 -4.07 -23.22 -3.45
CA ILE A 270 -4.87 -24.25 -2.76
C ILE A 270 -6.36 -23.88 -2.77
N ARG A 271 -6.71 -22.63 -2.43
CA ARG A 271 -8.11 -22.18 -2.42
C ARG A 271 -8.79 -22.26 -3.79
N ARG A 272 -8.03 -22.14 -4.88
CA ARG A 272 -8.54 -22.20 -6.27
C ARG A 272 -8.49 -23.59 -6.88
N ALA A 273 -7.91 -24.58 -6.20
CA ALA A 273 -7.81 -25.93 -6.72
C ALA A 273 -9.21 -26.54 -6.89
N PRO A 274 -9.47 -27.31 -7.96
CA PRO A 274 -10.79 -27.89 -8.22
C PRO A 274 -11.24 -28.88 -7.13
N ASP A 275 -10.29 -29.53 -6.46
CA ASP A 275 -10.55 -30.52 -5.41
C ASP A 275 -10.63 -29.88 -3.99
N ALA A 276 -10.49 -28.56 -3.89
CA ALA A 276 -10.55 -27.84 -2.63
C ALA A 276 -12.00 -27.63 -2.19
N THR A 277 -12.37 -28.26 -1.07
CA THR A 277 -13.68 -28.03 -0.44
C THR A 277 -13.51 -27.07 0.75
N PRO A 278 -13.93 -25.79 0.64
CA PRO A 278 -13.85 -24.86 1.77
C PRO A 278 -14.76 -25.34 2.91
N ARG A 279 -14.24 -25.35 4.13
CA ARG A 279 -14.97 -25.77 5.34
C ARG A 279 -15.11 -24.66 6.37
N PHE A 280 -14.22 -23.67 6.33
CA PHE A 280 -14.19 -22.58 7.28
C PHE A 280 -13.40 -21.41 6.73
N GLU A 281 -13.86 -20.19 7.04
CA GLU A 281 -13.12 -18.96 6.83
C GLU A 281 -13.42 -18.01 7.99
N ALA A 282 -12.37 -17.42 8.57
CA ALA A 282 -12.47 -16.39 9.58
C ALA A 282 -11.36 -15.36 9.43
N LEU A 283 -11.61 -14.18 9.97
CA LEU A 283 -10.63 -13.11 10.13
C LEU A 283 -10.41 -12.89 11.63
N ALA A 284 -9.15 -12.83 12.03
CA ALA A 284 -8.74 -12.55 13.39
C ALA A 284 -7.77 -11.37 13.40
N ASP A 285 -8.00 -10.41 14.28
CA ASP A 285 -7.04 -9.34 14.55
C ASP A 285 -6.09 -9.82 15.65
N LEU A 286 -4.87 -10.16 15.27
CA LEU A 286 -3.81 -10.58 16.19
C LEU A 286 -3.12 -9.34 16.75
N VAL A 287 -2.99 -9.30 18.08
CA VAL A 287 -2.20 -8.30 18.79
C VAL A 287 -1.03 -9.04 19.44
N PRO A 288 0.23 -8.80 19.04
CA PRO A 288 1.38 -9.46 19.67
C PRO A 288 1.36 -9.31 21.19
N GLY A 289 1.63 -10.41 21.90
CA GLY A 289 1.56 -10.48 23.37
C GLY A 289 0.16 -10.80 23.93
N ARG A 290 -0.89 -10.74 23.11
CA ARG A 290 -2.27 -11.01 23.55
C ARG A 290 -2.84 -12.25 22.87
N ARG A 291 -3.27 -13.22 23.69
CA ARG A 291 -3.97 -14.40 23.19
C ARG A 291 -5.30 -14.02 22.54
N THR A 292 -5.56 -14.60 21.38
CA THR A 292 -6.78 -14.42 20.60
C THR A 292 -7.47 -15.76 20.39
N SER A 293 -8.77 -15.83 20.64
CA SER A 293 -9.56 -17.05 20.46
C SER A 293 -10.55 -16.87 19.31
N VAL A 294 -10.62 -17.85 18.43
CA VAL A 294 -11.53 -17.89 17.27
C VAL A 294 -12.29 -19.21 17.34
N SER A 295 -13.61 -19.14 17.45
CA SER A 295 -14.46 -20.32 17.45
C SER A 295 -15.60 -20.16 16.46
N ALA A 296 -15.91 -21.22 15.72
CA ALA A 296 -17.04 -21.24 14.81
C ALA A 296 -17.54 -22.66 14.58
N THR A 297 -18.75 -22.77 14.05
CA THR A 297 -19.31 -24.04 13.59
C THR A 297 -19.79 -23.87 12.16
N HIS A 298 -19.30 -24.71 11.25
CA HIS A 298 -19.67 -24.66 9.84
C HIS A 298 -19.69 -26.07 9.23
N ASP A 299 -20.71 -26.39 8.45
CA ASP A 299 -20.89 -27.70 7.79
C ASP A 299 -20.67 -28.92 8.69
N GLY A 300 -21.19 -28.84 9.92
CA GLY A 300 -21.08 -29.93 10.88
C GLY A 300 -19.70 -30.07 11.52
N ILE A 301 -18.76 -29.13 11.33
CA ILE A 301 -17.48 -29.10 12.05
C ILE A 301 -17.47 -27.90 13.00
N ALA A 302 -17.30 -28.17 14.29
CA ALA A 302 -17.05 -27.17 15.32
C ALA A 302 -15.54 -27.00 15.51
N ILE A 303 -15.09 -25.76 15.40
CA ILE A 303 -13.68 -25.38 15.40
C ILE A 303 -13.47 -24.39 16.55
N SER A 304 -12.44 -24.62 17.35
CA SER A 304 -11.97 -23.67 18.36
C SER A 304 -10.46 -23.54 18.22
N LEU A 305 -9.97 -22.35 17.93
CA LEU A 305 -8.56 -22.01 17.79
C LEU A 305 -8.17 -20.95 18.84
N GLU A 306 -7.09 -21.20 19.56
CA GLU A 306 -6.37 -20.22 20.36
C GLU A 306 -5.05 -19.89 19.65
N LEU A 307 -4.80 -18.60 19.49
CA LEU A 307 -3.63 -18.02 18.85
C LEU A 307 -2.88 -17.19 19.88
N ASP A 308 -1.62 -17.52 20.13
CA ASP A 308 -0.72 -16.78 21.03
C ASP A 308 0.42 -16.16 20.20
N PRO A 309 0.18 -14.97 19.61
CA PRO A 309 1.15 -14.26 18.78
C PRO A 309 2.22 -13.57 19.62
N ARG A 310 3.48 -13.70 19.23
CA ARG A 310 4.66 -13.05 19.82
C ARG A 310 5.51 -12.43 18.72
N TRP A 311 5.90 -11.19 18.90
CA TRP A 311 6.70 -10.46 17.92
C TRP A 311 8.20 -10.63 18.20
N ASP A 312 8.96 -11.03 17.19
CA ASP A 312 10.43 -11.01 17.20
C ASP A 312 10.92 -9.85 16.31
N PRO A 313 11.35 -8.72 16.90
CA PRO A 313 11.76 -7.53 16.14
C PRO A 313 13.06 -7.75 15.35
N ALA A 314 13.95 -8.64 15.79
CA ALA A 314 15.24 -8.85 15.13
C ALA A 314 15.09 -9.63 13.82
N GLY A 315 14.14 -10.56 13.77
CA GLY A 315 13.85 -11.35 12.58
C GLY A 315 12.72 -10.82 11.70
N HIS A 316 11.99 -9.79 12.15
CA HIS A 316 10.69 -9.39 11.58
C HIS A 316 9.71 -10.57 11.47
N VAL A 317 9.69 -11.42 12.50
CA VAL A 317 8.91 -12.66 12.54
C VAL A 317 7.85 -12.57 13.62
N LEU A 318 6.60 -12.81 13.25
CA LEU A 318 5.54 -13.10 14.21
C LEU A 318 5.55 -14.61 14.50
N ARG A 319 5.98 -14.98 15.71
CA ARG A 319 5.85 -16.35 16.21
C ARG A 319 4.45 -16.54 16.78
N CYS A 320 3.64 -17.39 16.19
CA CYS A 320 2.29 -17.66 16.66
C CYS A 320 2.17 -19.11 17.10
N ARG A 321 1.99 -19.34 18.40
CA ARG A 321 1.57 -20.65 18.90
C ARG A 321 0.08 -20.82 18.61
N ILE A 322 -0.29 -21.91 17.97
CA ILE A 322 -1.66 -22.25 17.64
C ILE A 322 -2.06 -23.50 18.40
N ARG A 323 -3.16 -23.41 19.13
CA ARG A 323 -3.82 -24.55 19.77
C ARG A 323 -5.24 -24.63 19.24
N GLY A 324 -5.61 -25.77 18.71
CA GLY A 324 -6.89 -25.91 18.04
C GLY A 324 -7.57 -27.24 18.32
N THR A 325 -8.89 -27.21 18.39
CA THR A 325 -9.73 -28.40 18.37
C THR A 325 -10.69 -28.32 17.19
N PHE A 326 -10.84 -29.43 16.47
CA PHE A 326 -11.78 -29.60 15.37
C PHE A 326 -12.62 -30.83 15.70
N SER A 327 -13.93 -30.65 15.87
CA SER A 327 -14.86 -31.71 16.28
C SER A 327 -16.01 -31.78 15.28
N VAL A 328 -16.51 -32.98 14.99
CA VAL A 328 -17.74 -33.11 14.19
C VAL A 328 -18.94 -33.02 15.11
N THR A 329 -19.89 -32.18 14.72
CA THR A 329 -21.16 -32.00 15.41
C THR A 329 -21.96 -33.30 15.26
N GLY A 330 -22.12 -34.05 16.36
CA GLY A 330 -22.88 -35.30 16.38
C GLY A 330 -22.06 -36.59 16.19
N SER A 331 -20.73 -36.51 16.10
CA SER A 331 -19.85 -37.68 16.17
C SER A 331 -19.39 -37.95 17.61
N GLY A 332 -18.89 -39.16 17.88
CA GLY A 332 -18.18 -39.45 19.14
C GLY A 332 -16.80 -38.80 19.20
N PRO A 333 -16.11 -38.85 20.36
CA PRO A 333 -14.78 -38.24 20.58
C PRO A 333 -13.66 -38.81 19.69
N LEU A 334 -13.93 -39.88 18.93
CA LEU A 334 -12.98 -40.47 17.97
C LEU A 334 -12.78 -39.63 16.70
N ASP A 335 -13.66 -38.65 16.45
CA ASP A 335 -13.58 -37.74 15.30
C ASP A 335 -13.05 -36.35 15.68
N ASP A 336 -12.59 -36.17 16.92
CA ASP A 336 -11.95 -34.94 17.37
C ASP A 336 -10.48 -34.89 16.93
N ARG A 337 -10.06 -33.74 16.41
CA ARG A 337 -8.67 -33.43 16.06
C ARG A 337 -8.16 -32.34 16.97
N THR A 338 -6.98 -32.54 17.52
CA THR A 338 -6.24 -31.51 18.25
C THR A 338 -5.00 -31.13 17.47
N ILE A 339 -4.75 -29.84 17.34
CA ILE A 339 -3.50 -29.29 16.83
C ILE A 339 -2.82 -28.47 17.92
N GLU A 340 -1.54 -28.67 18.12
CA GLU A 340 -0.66 -27.74 18.81
C GLU A 340 0.59 -27.55 17.94
N THR A 341 0.80 -26.34 17.45
CA THR A 341 1.92 -26.03 16.55
C THR A 341 2.42 -24.62 16.79
N ASP A 342 3.73 -24.44 16.65
CA ASP A 342 4.38 -23.14 16.70
C ASP A 342 4.71 -22.72 15.25
N LEU A 343 4.18 -21.57 14.83
CA LEU A 343 4.36 -21.06 13.47
C LEU A 343 5.22 -19.81 13.48
N GLU A 344 6.08 -19.67 12.47
CA GLU A 344 6.83 -18.46 12.20
C GLU A 344 6.24 -17.76 10.97
N LEU A 345 5.72 -16.55 11.15
CA LEU A 345 5.07 -15.76 10.11
C LEU A 345 5.93 -14.52 9.81
N ARG A 346 6.62 -14.52 8.67
CA ARG A 346 7.49 -13.41 8.25
C ARG A 346 6.66 -12.27 7.64
N LEU A 347 6.72 -11.09 8.24
CA LEU A 347 5.98 -9.91 7.76
C LEU A 347 6.70 -9.24 6.58
N PRO A 348 5.99 -8.47 5.70
CA PRO A 348 4.63 -7.95 5.83
C PRO A 348 3.51 -8.93 5.44
N ALA A 349 3.83 -10.03 4.79
CA ALA A 349 2.85 -11.04 4.38
C ALA A 349 3.45 -12.45 4.47
N ALA A 350 2.84 -13.29 5.29
CA ALA A 350 3.17 -14.71 5.40
C ALA A 350 1.95 -15.57 5.07
N GLY A 351 2.20 -16.71 4.44
CA GLY A 351 1.21 -17.74 4.15
C GLY A 351 1.66 -19.10 4.64
N VAL A 352 1.05 -19.63 5.70
CA VAL A 352 1.39 -20.95 6.25
C VAL A 352 0.27 -21.95 5.98
N VAL A 353 0.67 -23.17 5.61
CA VAL A 353 -0.21 -24.30 5.36
C VAL A 353 0.13 -25.39 6.36
N VAL A 354 -0.83 -25.77 7.20
CA VAL A 354 -0.71 -26.91 8.12
C VAL A 354 -1.67 -28.00 7.68
N VAL A 355 -1.13 -29.19 7.38
CA VAL A 355 -1.93 -30.34 7.00
C VAL A 355 -2.33 -31.11 8.24
N LEU A 356 -3.64 -31.35 8.39
CA LEU A 356 -4.24 -32.16 9.44
C LEU A 356 -4.57 -33.54 8.85
N PRO A 357 -4.08 -34.64 9.47
CA PRO A 357 -4.33 -35.99 8.97
C PRO A 357 -5.82 -36.34 9.00
N ALA A 358 -6.19 -37.36 8.22
CA ALA A 358 -7.54 -37.92 8.25
C ALA A 358 -7.84 -38.55 9.62
N THR A 359 -9.11 -38.49 10.02
CA THR A 359 -9.66 -39.21 11.19
C THR A 359 -10.77 -40.14 10.71
N GLY A 360 -11.21 -41.10 11.53
CA GLY A 360 -12.02 -42.25 11.11
C GLY A 360 -13.06 -41.96 10.04
N SER A 361 -13.95 -40.98 10.26
CA SER A 361 -15.01 -40.62 9.32
C SER A 361 -14.69 -39.43 8.39
N GLN A 362 -13.54 -38.77 8.57
CA GLN A 362 -13.25 -37.47 7.95
C GLN A 362 -12.02 -37.47 7.03
N PRO A 363 -12.11 -36.82 5.86
CA PRO A 363 -10.95 -36.62 4.98
C PRO A 363 -9.89 -35.70 5.63
N PRO A 364 -8.65 -35.70 5.11
CA PRO A 364 -7.63 -34.75 5.56
C PRO A 364 -8.09 -33.31 5.36
N LEU A 365 -7.71 -32.45 6.31
CA LEU A 365 -8.01 -31.02 6.28
C LEU A 365 -6.70 -30.25 6.18
N SER A 366 -6.74 -29.04 5.63
CA SER A 366 -5.60 -28.13 5.59
C SER A 366 -6.00 -26.80 6.19
N LEU A 367 -5.29 -26.38 7.24
CA LEU A 367 -5.39 -25.06 7.84
C LEU A 367 -4.48 -24.12 7.05
N LEU A 368 -5.08 -23.08 6.47
CA LEU A 368 -4.43 -22.05 5.68
C LEU A 368 -4.46 -20.75 6.48
N LEU A 369 -3.30 -20.15 6.69
CA LEU A 369 -3.14 -18.93 7.47
C LEU A 369 -2.43 -17.89 6.61
N THR A 370 -3.08 -16.77 6.35
CA THR A 370 -2.45 -15.61 5.72
C THR A 370 -2.46 -14.44 6.68
N THR A 371 -1.32 -13.78 6.83
CA THR A 371 -1.20 -12.58 7.66
C THR A 371 -0.88 -11.34 6.84
N ARG A 372 -1.36 -10.20 7.31
CA ARG A 372 -1.05 -8.88 6.78
C ARG A 372 -0.96 -7.87 7.91
N VAL A 373 0.06 -7.02 7.88
CA VAL A 373 0.15 -5.86 8.79
C VAL A 373 -0.96 -4.86 8.45
N LYS A 374 -1.70 -4.40 9.47
CA LYS A 374 -2.80 -3.44 9.31
C LYS A 374 -2.32 -2.00 9.42
#